data_AF-A0A537UUM1-F1
#
_entry.id   AF-A0A537UUM1-F1
#
_cell.length_a   1.000
_cell.length_b   1.000
_cell.length_c   1.000
_cell.angle_alpha   90.00
_cell.angle_beta   90.00
_cell.angle_gamma   90.00
#
_symmetry.space_group_name_H-M   'P 1'
#
loop_
_entity.id
_entity.type
_entity.pdbx_description
1 polymer ?
#
loop_
_entity_poly.entity_id
_entity_poly.type
_entity_poly.pdbx_seq_one_letter_code
_entity_poly.pdbx_strand_id
1 'polypeptide(L)' 'MSVEHMPDERLAHFYENIRQQVEADQANKHQFMANPTVRQYADRLRSEMIKRRLSHSPIDWPS' A
#
# COMPACT_ATOMS: atom_id res chain seq x y z
N MET A 1 -11.46 -0.18 -11.13
CA MET A 1 -11.99 -1.21 -10.21
C MET A 1 -11.88 -0.66 -8.80
N SER A 2 -12.96 -0.70 -8.03
CA SER A 2 -12.93 -0.27 -6.62
C SER A 2 -12.23 -1.32 -5.76
N VAL A 3 -11.48 -0.87 -4.75
CA VAL A 3 -10.75 -1.75 -3.82
C VAL A 3 -11.68 -2.74 -3.12
N GLU A 4 -12.91 -2.31 -2.84
CA GLU A 4 -13.97 -3.10 -2.20
C GLU A 4 -14.36 -4.37 -2.96
N HIS A 5 -14.18 -4.43 -4.27
CA HIS A 5 -14.53 -5.60 -5.09
C HIS A 5 -13.33 -6.47 -5.43
N MET A 6 -12.15 -6.12 -4.92
CA MET A 6 -10.91 -6.84 -5.21
C MET A 6 -10.84 -8.13 -4.39
N PRO A 7 -10.38 -9.26 -4.98
CA PRO A 7 -10.08 -10.47 -4.22
C PRO A 7 -8.99 -10.22 -3.18
N ASP A 8 -9.05 -10.92 -2.05
CA ASP A 8 -8.13 -10.74 -0.92
C ASP A 8 -6.66 -10.94 -1.32
N GLU A 9 -6.38 -11.94 -2.16
CA GLU A 9 -5.04 -12.20 -2.69
C GLU A 9 -4.48 -11.01 -3.47
N ARG A 10 -5.32 -10.42 -4.32
CA ARG A 10 -4.93 -9.28 -5.15
C ARG A 10 -4.78 -8.03 -4.29
N LEU A 11 -5.64 -7.84 -3.29
CA LEU A 11 -5.57 -6.76 -2.32
C LEU A 11 -4.24 -6.80 -1.54
N ALA A 12 -3.88 -7.97 -1.00
CA ALA A 12 -2.63 -8.19 -0.29
C ALA A 12 -1.41 -7.98 -1.20
N HIS A 13 -1.46 -8.52 -2.42
CA HIS A 13 -0.39 -8.36 -3.40
C HIS A 13 -0.16 -6.88 -3.77
N PHE A 14 -1.21 -6.10 -3.99
CA PHE A 14 -1.05 -4.67 -4.29
C PHE A 14 -0.50 -3.89 -3.10
N TYR A 15 -1.00 -4.16 -1.90
CA TYR A 15 -0.52 -3.49 -0.69
C TYR A 15 0.97 -3.78 -0.45
N GLU A 16 1.37 -5.05 -0.58
CA GLU A 16 2.76 -5.49 -0.44
C GLU A 16 3.68 -4.90 -1.53
N ASN A 17 3.20 -4.81 -2.77
CA ASN A 17 3.97 -4.18 -3.85
C ASN A 17 4.24 -2.70 -3.55
N ILE A 18 3.24 -1.97 -3.06
CA ILE A 18 3.45 -0.57 -2.64
C ILE A 18 4.44 -0.50 -1.48
N ARG A 19 4.35 -1.39 -0.48
CA ARG A 19 5.30 -1.44 0.64
C ARG A 19 6.74 -1.58 0.14
N GLN A 20 6.98 -2.53 -0.78
CA GLN A 20 8.31 -2.77 -1.34
C GLN A 20 8.83 -1.57 -2.15
N GLN A 21 7.96 -0.90 -2.91
CA GLN A 21 8.35 0.32 -3.64
C GLN A 21 8.72 1.46 -2.69
N VAL A 22 7.98 1.63 -1.60
CA VAL A 22 8.27 2.64 -0.57
C VAL A 22 9.61 2.34 0.12
N GLU A 23 9.86 1.09 0.48
CA GLU A 23 11.15 0.68 1.08
C GLU A 23 12.32 0.89 0.12
N ALA A 24 12.14 0.54 -1.16
CA ALA A 24 13.14 0.76 -2.19
C ALA A 24 13.40 2.25 -2.45
N ASP A 25 12.36 3.08 -2.46
CA ASP A 25 12.48 4.53 -2.59
C ASP A 25 13.27 5.14 -1.44
N GLN A 26 12.98 4.71 -0.21
CA GLN A 26 13.63 5.19 1.00
C GLN A 26 15.13 4.85 0.98
N ALA A 27 15.48 3.65 0.49
CA ALA A 27 16.86 3.24 0.29
C ALA A 27 17.58 4.04 -0.82
N ASN A 28 16.87 4.42 -1.88
CA ASN A 28 17.46 5.04 -3.08
C ASN A 28 17.26 6.57 -3.19
N LYS A 29 16.71 7.22 -2.16
CA LYS A 29 16.33 8.65 -2.16
C LYS A 29 15.53 9.06 -3.41
N HIS A 30 14.69 8.16 -3.91
CA HIS A 30 13.88 8.38 -5.10
C HIS A 30 12.55 9.06 -4.74
N GLN A 31 12.03 9.89 -5.67
CA GLN A 31 10.84 10.71 -5.45
C GLN A 31 9.52 9.99 -5.73
N PHE A 32 9.48 8.66 -5.84
CA PHE A 32 8.21 7.98 -6.11
C PHE A 32 7.24 8.09 -4.90
N MET A 33 7.78 8.35 -3.70
CA MET A 33 7.09 8.83 -2.48
C MET A 33 6.43 10.20 -2.59
N ALA A 34 6.75 11.02 -3.61
CA ALA A 34 6.25 12.40 -3.72
C ALA A 34 4.80 12.48 -4.23
N ASN A 35 4.17 11.35 -4.60
CA ASN A 35 2.81 11.36 -5.11
C ASN A 35 1.77 11.06 -4.00
N PRO A 36 0.96 12.06 -3.57
CA PRO A 36 -0.07 11.87 -2.55
C PRO A 36 -1.11 10.81 -2.93
N THR A 37 -1.27 10.56 -4.23
CA THR A 37 -2.23 9.58 -4.77
C THR A 37 -1.86 8.16 -4.36
N VAL A 38 -0.56 7.83 -4.31
CA VAL A 38 -0.09 6.49 -3.94
C VAL A 38 -0.39 6.21 -2.47
N ARG A 39 -0.14 7.19 -1.60
CA ARG A 39 -0.47 7.10 -0.17
C ARG A 39 -1.98 6.92 0.06
N GLN A 40 -2.81 7.74 -0.59
CA GLN A 40 -4.27 7.61 -0.50
C GLN A 40 -4.77 6.26 -1.00
N TYR A 41 -4.15 5.72 -2.05
CA TYR A 41 -4.49 4.40 -2.57
C TYR A 41 -4.10 3.29 -1.59
N ALA A 42 -2.89 3.36 -1.02
CA ALA A 42 -2.43 2.43 0.00
C ALA A 42 -3.28 2.46 1.28
N ASP A 43 -3.75 3.64 1.70
CA ASP A 43 -4.66 3.79 2.85
C ASP A 43 -6.02 3.14 2.58
N ARG A 44 -6.53 3.23 1.34
CA ARG A 44 -7.75 2.52 0.92
C ARG A 44 -7.55 1.00 0.93
N LEU A 45 -6.43 0.50 0.41
CA LEU A 45 -6.08 -0.93 0.47
C LEU A 45 -6.02 -1.41 1.92
N ARG A 46 -5.30 -0.68 2.78
CA ARG A 46 -5.16 -1.00 4.20
C ARG A 46 -6.51 -1.03 4.91
N SER A 47 -7.36 -0.04 4.65
CA SER A 47 -8.70 0.04 5.25
C SER A 47 -9.55 -1.19 4.89
N GLU A 48 -9.51 -1.64 3.64
CA GLU A 48 -10.19 -2.86 3.21
C GLU A 48 -9.56 -4.13 3.81
N MET A 49 -8.23 -4.20 3.92
CA MET A 49 -7.54 -5.31 4.61
C MET A 49 -7.94 -5.40 6.08
N ILE A 50 -8.02 -4.26 6.78
CA ILE A 50 -8.46 -4.19 8.18
C ILE A 50 -9.91 -4.65 8.32
N LYS A 51 -10.82 -4.18 7.46
CA LYS A 51 -12.23 -4.58 7.46
C LYS A 51 -12.39 -6.10 7.32
N ARG A 52 -11.59 -6.71 6.45
CA ARG A 52 -11.58 -8.15 6.17
C ARG A 52 -10.72 -8.96 7.13
N ARG A 53 -10.05 -8.30 8.09
CA ARG A 53 -9.11 -8.90 9.05
C ARG A 53 -7.97 -9.68 8.37
N LEU A 54 -7.49 -9.16 7.25
CA LEU A 54 -6.36 -9.72 6.52
C LEU A 54 -5.05 -9.29 7.18
N SER A 55 -4.13 -10.25 7.32
CA SER A 55 -2.76 -10.00 7.77
C SER A 55 -2.05 -9.07 6.79
N HIS A 56 -1.44 -8.01 7.31
CA HIS A 56 -0.68 -7.05 6.52
C HIS A 56 0.45 -6.44 7.33
N SER A 57 1.57 -6.16 6.66
CA SER A 57 2.70 -5.43 7.24
C SER A 57 2.52 -3.93 6.97
N PRO A 58 2.50 -3.07 8.00
CA PRO A 58 2.31 -1.64 7.79
C PRO A 58 3.41 -1.06 6.89
N ILE A 59 3.04 -0.06 6.09
CA ILE A 59 3.98 0.68 5.26
C ILE A 59 4.58 1.82 6.10
N ASP A 60 5.91 1.84 6.22
CA ASP A 60 6.65 2.90 6.89
C ASP A 60 6.80 4.11 5.96
N TRP A 61 5.87 5.05 6.06
CA TRP A 61 5.94 6.31 5.32
C TRP A 61 6.97 7.24 5.97
N PRO A 62 7.96 7.77 5.23
CA PRO A 62 8.84 8.80 5.75
C PRO A 62 8.04 10.07 6.04
N SER A 63 8.42 10.74 7.14
CA SER A 63 7.79 11.95 7.66
C SER A 63 8.16 13.20 6.89
#